data_AF-A0A0B1T255-F1
#
_entry.id   AF-A0A0B1T255-F1
#
_cell.length_a   1.000
_cell.length_b   1.000
_cell.length_c   1.000
_cell.angle_alpha   90.00
_cell.angle_beta   90.00
_cell.angle_gamma   90.00
#
_symmetry.space_group_name_H-M   'P 1'
#
loop_
_entity.id
_entity.type
_entity.pdbx_description
1 polymer ?
#
loop_
_entity_poly.entity_id
_entity_poly.type
_entity_poly.pdbx_seq_one_letter_code
_entity_poly.pdbx_strand_id
1 'polypeptide(L)'
;MLKHFLQENRFLKIRSDGKLIYDRRLTLHLSCSMHLSRYPMDSQLCEIAFASYAYTTDDIKYEWDAEAIRIHDGANGALPNFDIAMFTNGTCHSKTNTGACLNRYS
;
A
#
# COMPACT_ATOMS: atom_id res chain seq x y z
N MET A 1 -5.17 -22.28 24.02
CA MET A 1 -6.17 -21.22 23.72
C MET A 1 -5.79 -20.00 24.53
N LEU A 2 -5.09 -19.03 23.93
CA LEU A 2 -4.85 -17.71 24.51
C LEU A 2 -5.34 -16.69 23.49
N LYS A 3 -6.65 -16.42 23.50
CA LYS A 3 -7.19 -15.21 22.87
C LYS A 3 -6.80 -14.04 23.76
N HIS A 4 -5.57 -13.59 23.62
CA HIS A 4 -5.20 -12.24 24.04
C HIS A 4 -6.05 -11.32 23.15
N PHE A 5 -7.13 -10.76 23.71
CA PHE A 5 -7.79 -9.59 23.13
C PHE A 5 -6.80 -8.42 23.23
N LEU A 6 -5.77 -8.42 22.39
CA LEU A 6 -5.04 -7.21 22.07
C LEU A 6 -6.04 -6.35 21.32
N GLN A 7 -6.54 -5.30 21.97
CA GLN A 7 -7.32 -4.30 21.28
C GLN A 7 -6.53 -3.86 20.05
N GLU A 8 -7.06 -4.11 18.86
CA GLU A 8 -6.35 -3.80 17.63
C GLU A 8 -6.06 -2.30 17.60
N ASN A 9 -4.81 -1.92 17.28
CA ASN A 9 -4.38 -0.53 17.10
C ASN A 9 -5.12 0.10 15.91
N ARG A 10 -6.36 0.55 16.17
CA ARG A 10 -7.29 1.16 15.24
C ARG A 10 -7.78 2.48 15.82
N PHE A 11 -7.79 3.51 14.99
CA PHE A 11 -8.37 4.80 15.30
C PHE A 11 -9.60 5.03 14.43
N LEU A 12 -10.70 5.47 15.05
CA LEU A 12 -11.96 5.76 14.38
C LEU A 12 -12.47 7.11 14.86
N LYS A 13 -12.72 8.04 13.94
CA LYS A 13 -13.33 9.34 14.25
C LYS A 13 -14.50 9.60 13.33
N ILE A 14 -15.68 9.71 13.91
CA ILE A 14 -16.91 10.12 13.22
C ILE A 14 -17.00 11.64 13.31
N ARG A 15 -17.15 12.31 12.17
CA ARG A 15 -17.39 13.74 12.08
C ARG A 15 -18.89 14.04 12.07
N SER A 16 -19.25 15.26 12.46
CA SER A 16 -20.66 15.71 12.46
C SER A 16 -21.31 15.78 11.07
N ASP A 17 -20.51 15.85 10.00
CA ASP A 17 -20.98 15.83 8.61
C ASP A 17 -21.15 14.41 8.03
N GLY A 18 -21.04 13.38 8.89
CA GLY A 18 -21.20 11.98 8.49
C GLY A 18 -19.96 11.34 7.88
N LYS A 19 -18.85 12.07 7.72
CA LYS A 19 -17.58 11.51 7.24
C LYS A 19 -16.87 10.71 8.34
N LEU A 20 -16.19 9.65 7.93
CA LEU A 20 -15.45 8.75 8.81
C LEU A 20 -13.95 8.83 8.53
N ILE A 21 -13.15 8.97 9.58
CA ILE A 21 -11.70 8.75 9.51
C ILE A 21 -11.42 7.40 10.17
N TYR A 22 -10.80 6.50 9.42
CA TYR A 22 -10.36 5.20 9.89
C TYR A 22 -8.86 5.05 9.62
N ASP A 23 -8.10 4.78 10.69
CA ASP A 23 -6.65 4.57 10.61
C ASP A 23 -6.26 3.28 11.33
N ARG A 24 -5.31 2.55 10.76
CA ARG A 24 -4.83 1.28 11.30
C ARG A 24 -3.37 1.07 10.92
N ARG A 25 -2.56 0.68 11.91
CA ARG A 25 -1.19 0.21 11.68
C ARG A 25 -1.21 -1.23 11.14
N LEU A 26 -0.54 -1.44 10.01
CA LEU A 26 -0.35 -2.75 9.38
C LEU A 26 1.14 -3.10 9.32
N THR A 27 1.44 -4.38 9.48
CA THR A 27 2.75 -4.97 9.16
C THR A 27 2.50 -6.03 8.11
N LEU A 28 3.08 -5.84 6.93
CA LEU A 28 2.80 -6.64 5.74
C LEU A 28 4.07 -7.33 5.26
N HIS A 29 3.91 -8.58 4.82
CA HIS A 29 4.91 -9.30 4.03
C HIS A 29 4.42 -9.31 2.58
N LEU A 30 5.09 -8.54 1.73
CA LEU A 30 4.70 -8.34 0.34
C LEU A 30 5.70 -9.04 -0.60
N SER A 31 5.20 -9.49 -1.74
CA SER A 31 6.03 -10.05 -2.82
C SER A 31 6.47 -8.95 -3.77
N CYS A 32 7.75 -8.92 -4.12
CA CYS A 32 8.31 -8.05 -5.16
C CYS A 32 9.16 -8.88 -6.12
N SER A 33 8.90 -8.76 -7.42
CA SER A 33 9.67 -9.45 -8.45
C SER A 33 10.91 -8.64 -8.81
N MET A 34 12.08 -9.09 -8.36
CA MET A 34 13.35 -8.36 -8.57
C MET A 34 14.06 -8.78 -9.87
N HIS A 35 14.66 -7.81 -10.55
CA HIS A 35 15.49 -8.05 -11.72
C HIS A 35 16.98 -7.91 -11.37
N LEU A 36 17.66 -9.04 -11.16
CA LEU A 36 19.02 -9.10 -10.58
C LEU A 36 20.15 -9.14 -11.62
N SER A 37 19.92 -8.69 -12.86
CA SER A 37 20.93 -8.79 -13.93
C SER A 37 22.19 -7.96 -13.68
N ARG A 38 22.11 -6.94 -12.80
CA ARG A 38 23.22 -6.04 -12.45
C ARG A 38 23.63 -6.11 -10.98
N TYR A 39 23.28 -7.17 -10.28
CA TYR A 39 23.63 -7.32 -8.86
C TYR A 39 25.16 -7.14 -8.64
N PRO A 40 25.60 -6.40 -7.60
CA PRO A 40 24.81 -5.72 -6.56
C PRO A 40 24.46 -4.24 -6.87
N MET A 41 24.65 -3.78 -8.11
CA MET A 41 24.44 -2.39 -8.56
C MET A 41 23.12 -2.23 -9.34
N ASP A 42 22.11 -2.98 -8.95
CA ASP A 42 20.79 -2.99 -9.54
C ASP A 42 19.82 -2.03 -8.83
N SER A 43 18.80 -1.60 -9.56
CA SER A 43 17.69 -0.79 -9.03
C SER A 43 16.41 -1.60 -9.12
N GLN A 44 15.62 -1.61 -8.05
CA GLN A 44 14.39 -2.41 -7.98
C GLN A 44 13.17 -1.50 -7.85
N LEU A 45 12.14 -1.82 -8.64
CA LEU A 45 10.81 -1.21 -8.52
C LEU A 45 9.90 -2.22 -7.84
N CYS A 46 9.46 -1.91 -6.62
CA CYS A 46 8.52 -2.74 -5.87
C CYS A 46 7.20 -2.02 -5.70
N GLU A 47 6.12 -2.72 -6.02
CA GLU A 47 4.77 -2.17 -5.98
C GLU A 47 4.01 -2.65 -4.74
N ILE A 48 3.25 -1.72 -4.15
CA ILE A 48 2.31 -2.03 -3.08
C ILE A 48 0.91 -1.72 -3.62
N ALA A 49 0.13 -2.77 -3.89
CA ALA A 49 -1.21 -2.64 -4.43
C ALA A 49 -2.27 -2.96 -3.37
N PHE A 50 -3.30 -2.10 -3.29
CA PHE A 50 -4.48 -2.32 -2.46
C PHE A 50 -5.73 -2.28 -3.35
N ALA A 51 -6.68 -3.17 -3.07
CA ALA A 51 -7.96 -3.22 -3.75
C ALA A 51 -9.05 -3.72 -2.79
N SER A 52 -10.29 -3.37 -3.07
CA SER A 52 -11.45 -4.01 -2.44
C SER A 52 -11.51 -5.46 -2.90
N TYR A 53 -11.65 -6.38 -1.95
CA TYR A 53 -11.83 -7.80 -2.27
C TYR A 53 -13.25 -8.10 -2.78
N ALA A 54 -14.26 -7.52 -2.14
CA ALA A 54 -15.67 -7.88 -2.35
C ALA A 54 -16.48 -6.86 -3.18
N TYR A 55 -15.95 -5.65 -3.39
CA TYR A 55 -16.67 -4.54 -3.98
C TYR A 55 -16.04 -4.10 -5.28
N THR A 56 -16.88 -3.75 -6.25
CA THR A 56 -16.43 -3.22 -7.54
C THR A 56 -16.29 -1.70 -7.49
N THR A 57 -15.78 -1.11 -8.58
CA THR A 57 -15.68 0.36 -8.71
C THR A 57 -17.03 1.07 -8.76
N ASP A 58 -18.13 0.34 -8.96
CA ASP A 58 -19.48 0.89 -8.93
C ASP A 58 -19.96 1.09 -7.47
N ASP A 59 -19.42 0.31 -6.54
CA ASP A 59 -19.75 0.37 -5.11
C ASP A 59 -18.74 1.21 -4.31
N ILE A 60 -17.43 1.02 -4.57
CA ILE A 60 -16.34 1.69 -3.83
C ILE A 60 -15.30 2.21 -4.81
N LYS A 61 -14.94 3.48 -4.66
CA LYS A 61 -13.84 4.12 -5.40
C LYS A 61 -12.76 4.57 -4.42
N TYR A 62 -11.52 4.16 -4.69
CA TYR A 62 -10.34 4.62 -3.95
C TYR A 62 -9.73 5.81 -4.67
N GLU A 63 -9.45 6.87 -3.91
CA GLU A 63 -8.80 8.08 -4.38
C GLU A 63 -7.69 8.44 -3.39
N TRP A 64 -6.54 8.86 -3.93
CA TRP A 64 -5.42 9.33 -3.11
C TRP A 64 -5.69 10.76 -2.64
N ASP A 65 -5.39 11.04 -1.37
CA ASP A 65 -5.27 12.41 -0.89
C ASP A 65 -4.02 13.08 -1.50
N ALA A 66 -3.98 14.41 -1.52
CA ALA A 66 -2.84 15.19 -2.03
C ALA A 66 -1.53 14.78 -1.35
N GLU A 67 -1.56 14.50 -0.04
CA GLU A 67 -0.42 13.99 0.74
C GLU A 67 -0.67 12.55 1.22
N ALA A 68 -0.90 11.65 0.26
CA ALA A 68 -1.22 10.26 0.50
C ALA A 68 -0.09 9.41 1.11
N ILE A 69 1.16 9.64 0.70
CA ILE A 69 2.31 8.82 1.09
C ILE A 69 3.30 9.69 1.84
N ARG A 70 3.65 9.27 3.06
CA ARG A 70 4.71 9.87 3.87
C ARG A 70 5.70 8.78 4.25
N ILE A 71 6.97 9.00 3.93
CA ILE A 71 8.06 8.11 4.33
C ILE A 71 8.67 8.68 5.61
N HIS A 72 8.86 7.81 6.61
CA HIS A 72 9.50 8.20 7.86
C HIS A 72 10.99 8.52 7.63
N ASP A 73 11.53 9.54 8.29
CA ASP A 73 12.92 9.99 8.08
C ASP A 73 13.96 8.88 8.29
N GLY A 74 13.69 7.98 9.25
CA GLY A 74 14.51 6.79 9.53
C GLY A 74 14.25 5.58 8.62
N ALA A 75 13.52 5.72 7.51
CA ALA A 75 13.26 4.60 6.60
C ALA A 75 14.50 4.20 5.79
N ASN A 76 15.29 5.19 5.34
CA ASN A 76 16.59 4.93 4.73
C ASN A 76 17.56 4.49 5.83
N GLY A 77 18.24 3.36 5.61
CA GLY A 77 19.03 2.65 6.63
C GLY A 77 18.25 1.59 7.45
N ALA A 78 16.92 1.50 7.34
CA ALA A 78 16.16 0.38 7.91
C ALA A 78 16.22 -0.88 7.04
N LEU A 79 16.54 -0.71 5.75
CA LEU A 79 16.75 -1.78 4.79
C LEU A 79 18.23 -2.16 4.77
N PRO A 80 18.58 -3.46 4.81
CA PRO A 80 19.98 -3.87 4.97
C PRO A 80 20.86 -3.59 3.75
N ASN A 81 20.31 -3.67 2.54
CA ASN A 81 21.07 -3.61 1.28
C ASN A 81 20.48 -2.61 0.25
N PHE A 82 19.44 -1.86 0.61
CA PHE A 82 18.73 -0.97 -0.30
C PHE A 82 18.45 0.35 0.38
N ASP A 83 18.35 1.42 -0.41
CA ASP A 83 17.81 2.71 0.02
C ASP A 83 16.60 3.06 -0.84
N ILE A 84 15.66 3.80 -0.26
CA ILE A 84 14.49 4.28 -1.00
C ILE A 84 14.90 5.51 -1.79
N ALA A 85 15.08 5.34 -3.10
CA ALA A 85 15.46 6.42 -4.01
C ALA A 85 14.28 7.32 -4.42
N MET A 86 13.12 6.72 -4.69
CA MET A 86 11.90 7.44 -5.09
C MET A 86 10.64 6.64 -4.76
N PHE A 87 9.51 7.33 -4.69
CA PHE A 87 8.20 6.72 -4.56
C PHE A 87 7.20 7.51 -5.42
N THR A 88 6.22 6.81 -5.97
CA THR A 88 5.11 7.39 -6.73
C THR A 88 3.83 6.68 -6.32
N ASN A 89 2.72 7.41 -6.36
CA ASN A 89 1.41 6.78 -6.28
C ASN A 89 0.93 6.42 -7.70
N GLY A 90 0.11 5.39 -7.78
CA GLY A 90 -0.55 4.97 -9.01
C GLY A 90 -2.01 4.69 -8.73
N THR A 91 -2.86 4.97 -9.70
CA THR A 91 -4.27 4.57 -9.68
C THR A 91 -4.51 3.60 -10.81
N CYS A 92 -5.07 2.45 -10.48
CA CYS A 92 -5.54 1.52 -11.47
C CYS A 92 -6.99 1.16 -11.17
N HIS A 93 -7.89 1.54 -12.10
CA HIS A 93 -9.28 1.14 -12.05
C HIS A 93 -9.43 -0.13 -12.89
N SER A 94 -9.21 -1.28 -12.25
CA SER A 94 -9.52 -2.54 -12.88
C SER A 94 -10.98 -2.90 -12.70
N LYS A 95 -11.68 -3.30 -13.77
CA LYS A 95 -13.02 -3.89 -13.66
C LYS A 95 -12.89 -5.39 -13.48
N THR A 96 -13.17 -5.90 -12.28
CA THR A 96 -13.00 -7.34 -12.02
C THR A 96 -13.92 -7.92 -10.95
N ASN A 97 -14.14 -9.24 -11.06
CA ASN A 97 -14.37 -10.21 -9.98
C ASN A 97 -13.10 -11.06 -9.64
N THR A 98 -11.91 -10.76 -10.22
CA THR A 98 -10.54 -11.25 -9.81
C THR A 98 -9.34 -10.77 -10.69
N GLY A 99 -9.50 -10.04 -11.81
CA GLY A 99 -8.37 -9.36 -12.51
C GLY A 99 -8.80 -8.42 -13.67
N ALA A 100 -8.03 -7.43 -14.13
CA ALA A 100 -6.59 -7.15 -13.97
C ALA A 100 -6.18 -5.66 -13.99
N CYS A 101 -5.13 -5.29 -13.23
CA CYS A 101 -4.36 -4.07 -13.46
C CYS A 101 -3.16 -4.38 -14.37
N LEU A 102 -3.09 -3.74 -15.53
CA LEU A 102 -1.90 -3.68 -16.37
C LEU A 102 -1.17 -2.37 -16.04
N ASN A 103 -0.08 -2.44 -15.28
CA ASN A 103 0.85 -1.32 -15.23
C ASN A 103 1.48 -1.15 -16.60
N ARG A 104 1.26 0.02 -17.20
CA ARG A 104 1.89 0.43 -18.45
C ARG A 104 3.28 0.96 -18.10
N TYR A 105 4.23 0.06 -17.88
CA TYR A 105 5.66 0.35 -18.04
C TYR A 105 6.25 -0.71 -18.96
N SER A 106 6.32 -0.35 -20.25
CA SER A 106 7.22 -0.93 -21.23
C SER A 106 8.66 -0.54 -20.93
#